data_AF-A0A5J5JWC4-F1
#
_entry.id   AF-A0A5J5JWC4-F1
#
_cell.length_a   1.000
_cell.length_b   1.000
_cell.length_c   1.000
_cell.angle_alpha   90.00
_cell.angle_beta   90.00
_cell.angle_gamma   90.00
#
_symmetry.space_group_name_H-M   'P 1'
#
loop_
_entity.id
_entity.type
_entity.pdbx_description
1 polymer ?
#
loop_
_entity_poly.entity_id
_entity_poly.type
_entity_poly.pdbx_seq_one_letter_code
_entity_poly.pdbx_strand_id
1 'polypeptide(L)'
;MVSVALVLLVLADAYFVLTTLVDLFPFNNVREARRSEQVAEVAINAPVMALPAVFLAWAAGAGLPALAYAGGALELLAALNGLALWWLPYLAAVTVPWATAGTGESWAALHARTYAKTVIVLPRRGDRPRPNLEHMILHALMLAAAICTFAAARTL
;
A
#
# COMPACT_ATOMS: atom_id res chain seq x y z
N MET A 1 -9.57 -3.17 -20.72
CA MET A 1 -8.75 -3.53 -19.55
C MET A 1 -7.82 -2.41 -19.09
N VAL A 2 -7.09 -1.74 -20.00
CA VAL A 2 -6.18 -0.63 -19.66
C VAL A 2 -6.83 0.44 -18.79
N SER A 3 -8.00 0.98 -19.18
CA SER A 3 -8.66 2.04 -18.40
C SER A 3 -9.04 1.61 -16.98
N VAL A 4 -9.52 0.38 -16.81
CA VAL A 4 -9.85 -0.18 -15.49
C VAL A 4 -8.60 -0.30 -14.62
N ALA A 5 -7.51 -0.82 -15.19
CA ALA A 5 -6.23 -0.94 -14.49
C ALA A 5 -5.67 0.44 -14.09
N LEU A 6 -5.69 1.43 -15.00
CA LEU A 6 -5.27 2.80 -14.69
C LEU A 6 -6.11 3.43 -13.57
N VAL A 7 -7.44 3.26 -13.61
CA VAL A 7 -8.33 3.76 -12.54
C VAL A 7 -7.98 3.13 -11.21
N LEU A 8 -7.73 1.81 -11.17
CA LEU A 8 -7.39 1.11 -9.92
C LEU A 8 -6.03 1.55 -9.37
N LEU A 9 -5.02 1.72 -10.23
CA LEU A 9 -3.70 2.22 -9.83
C LEU A 9 -3.80 3.63 -9.22
N VAL A 10 -4.43 4.55 -9.95
CA VAL A 10 -4.61 5.94 -9.48
C VAL A 10 -5.48 5.98 -8.22
N LEU A 11 -6.48 5.12 -8.10
CA LEU A 11 -7.32 5.02 -6.90
C LEU A 11 -6.54 4.50 -5.70
N ALA A 12 -5.66 3.51 -5.87
CA ALA A 12 -4.78 3.02 -4.81
C ALA A 12 -3.84 4.11 -4.31
N ASP A 13 -3.23 4.88 -5.23
CA ASP A 13 -2.35 6.01 -4.91
C ASP A 13 -3.10 7.13 -4.18
N ALA A 14 -4.25 7.54 -4.72
CA ALA A 14 -5.07 8.58 -4.12
C ALA A 14 -5.55 8.16 -2.73
N TYR A 15 -5.95 6.90 -2.57
CA TYR A 15 -6.32 6.34 -1.29
C TYR A 15 -5.16 6.41 -0.30
N PHE A 16 -3.96 5.94 -0.67
CA PHE A 16 -2.76 6.00 0.16
C PHE A 16 -2.43 7.44 0.60
N VAL A 17 -2.41 8.38 -0.34
CA VAL A 17 -2.11 9.79 -0.04
C VAL A 17 -3.16 10.39 0.91
N LEU A 18 -4.44 10.13 0.65
CA LEU A 18 -5.53 10.62 1.50
C LEU A 18 -5.45 10.04 2.90
N THR A 19 -5.28 8.72 3.05
CA THR A 19 -5.24 8.10 4.37
C THR A 19 -3.94 8.37 5.13
N THR A 20 -2.89 8.85 4.46
CA THR A 20 -1.65 9.30 5.11
C THR A 20 -1.71 10.77 5.56
N LEU A 21 -2.41 11.63 4.84
CA LEU A 21 -2.38 13.10 5.06
C LEU A 21 -3.63 13.68 5.69
N VAL A 22 -4.78 13.04 5.54
CA VAL A 22 -6.09 13.54 5.98
C VAL A 22 -6.53 12.77 7.20
N ASP A 23 -7.02 13.50 8.20
CA ASP A 23 -7.60 12.89 9.39
C ASP A 23 -8.98 12.32 9.12
N LEU A 24 -9.07 11.00 9.11
CA LEU A 24 -10.28 10.22 8.86
C LEU A 24 -10.63 9.34 10.07
N PHE A 25 -10.21 9.73 11.27
CA PHE A 25 -10.49 8.96 12.49
C PHE A 25 -11.99 8.60 12.61
N PRO A 26 -12.34 7.34 12.94
CA PRO A 26 -11.47 6.26 13.42
C PRO A 26 -10.87 5.36 12.32
N PHE A 27 -11.04 5.70 11.04
CA PHE A 27 -10.59 4.86 9.94
C PHE A 27 -9.06 4.78 9.84
N ASN A 28 -8.39 5.92 9.96
CA ASN A 28 -6.95 6.04 10.16
C ASN A 28 -6.67 6.79 11.48
N ASN A 29 -5.40 7.06 11.78
CA ASN A 29 -5.03 7.83 12.97
C ASN A 29 -3.77 8.67 12.74
N VAL A 30 -3.83 9.49 11.70
CA VAL A 30 -2.76 10.43 11.34
C VAL A 30 -2.48 11.46 12.44
N ARG A 31 -3.43 11.65 13.39
CA ARG A 31 -3.30 12.53 14.57
C ARG A 31 -2.10 12.17 15.45
N GLU A 32 -1.75 10.89 15.52
CA GLU A 32 -0.65 10.38 16.34
C GLU A 32 0.67 10.31 15.55
N ALA A 33 0.62 10.50 14.23
CA ALA A 33 1.80 10.58 13.37
C ALA A 33 2.33 12.02 13.34
N ARG A 34 3.64 12.19 13.46
CA ARG A 34 4.30 13.49 13.30
C ARG A 34 4.14 13.95 11.86
N ARG A 35 4.00 15.26 11.64
CA ARG A 35 3.87 15.79 10.27
C ARG A 35 5.07 15.43 9.37
N SER A 36 6.27 15.35 9.95
CA SER A 36 7.47 14.89 9.23
C SER A 36 7.39 13.42 8.81
N GLU A 37 6.78 12.56 9.65
CA GLU A 37 6.56 11.14 9.32
C GLU A 37 5.59 11.02 8.14
N GLN A 38 4.45 11.74 8.20
CA GLN A 38 3.45 11.76 7.12
C GLN A 38 4.02 12.25 5.78
N VAL A 39 4.77 13.37 5.81
CA VAL A 39 5.36 13.95 4.59
C VAL A 39 6.44 13.03 4.03
N ALA A 40 7.30 12.45 4.86
CA ALA A 40 8.31 11.51 4.42
C ALA A 40 7.68 10.25 3.81
N GLU A 41 6.63 9.72 4.44
CA GLU A 41 5.89 8.56 3.95
C GLU A 41 5.31 8.80 2.56
N VAL A 42 4.64 9.92 2.34
CA VAL A 42 4.12 10.27 1.00
C VAL A 42 5.24 10.55 0.01
N ALA A 43 6.25 11.35 0.38
CA ALA A 43 7.31 11.76 -0.52
C ALA A 43 8.17 10.58 -1.01
N ILE A 44 8.31 9.54 -0.19
CA ILE A 44 9.08 8.34 -0.55
C ILE A 44 8.21 7.35 -1.33
N ASN A 45 6.99 7.06 -0.84
CA ASN A 45 6.20 5.95 -1.40
C ASN A 45 5.35 6.37 -2.61
N ALA A 46 4.72 7.56 -2.60
CA ALA A 46 3.81 7.95 -3.67
C ALA A 46 4.47 7.98 -5.06
N PRO A 47 5.72 8.45 -5.23
CA PRO A 47 6.40 8.35 -6.53
C PRO A 47 6.57 6.92 -7.02
N VAL A 48 6.90 5.99 -6.11
CA VAL A 48 7.08 4.57 -6.45
C VAL A 48 5.75 3.92 -6.80
N MET A 49 4.69 4.21 -6.05
CA MET A 49 3.34 3.69 -6.30
C MET A 49 2.73 4.23 -7.61
N ALA A 50 3.08 5.47 -8.01
CA ALA A 50 2.63 6.04 -9.28
C ALA A 50 3.32 5.44 -10.52
N LEU A 51 4.51 4.84 -10.38
CA LEU A 51 5.28 4.29 -11.52
C LEU A 51 4.50 3.24 -12.33
N PRO A 52 3.82 2.26 -11.72
CA PRO A 52 2.91 1.35 -12.43
C PRO A 52 1.92 2.05 -13.37
N ALA A 53 1.28 3.15 -12.93
CA ALA A 53 0.33 3.89 -13.75
C ALA A 53 1.02 4.57 -14.94
N VAL A 54 2.18 5.18 -14.71
CA VAL A 54 3.02 5.78 -15.77
C VAL A 54 3.45 4.74 -16.79
N PHE A 55 3.91 3.58 -16.33
CA PHE A 55 4.36 2.48 -17.20
C PHE A 55 3.21 1.91 -18.02
N LEU A 56 2.03 1.71 -17.43
CA LEU A 56 0.86 1.22 -18.16
C LEU A 56 0.36 2.26 -19.19
N ALA A 57 0.32 3.55 -18.83
CA ALA A 57 -0.09 4.60 -19.75
C ALA A 57 0.87 4.71 -20.95
N TRP A 58 2.18 4.66 -20.69
CA TRP A 58 3.18 4.66 -21.76
C TRP A 58 3.10 3.38 -22.60
N ALA A 59 3.00 2.21 -21.98
CA ALA A 59 2.81 0.94 -22.69
C ALA A 59 1.62 0.99 -23.66
N ALA A 60 0.49 1.54 -23.22
CA ALA A 60 -0.71 1.68 -24.03
C ALA A 60 -0.55 2.68 -25.19
N GLY A 61 0.12 3.82 -24.96
CA GLY A 61 0.35 4.82 -26.01
C GLY A 61 1.40 4.40 -27.04
N ALA A 62 2.38 3.59 -26.65
CA ALA A 62 3.49 3.16 -27.50
C ALA A 62 3.33 1.74 -28.07
N GLY A 63 2.32 0.98 -27.66
CA GLY A 63 2.15 -0.43 -28.06
C GLY A 63 3.26 -1.35 -27.51
N LEU A 64 3.73 -1.08 -26.28
CA LEU A 64 4.87 -1.78 -25.67
C LEU A 64 4.42 -2.62 -24.46
N PRO A 65 3.93 -3.86 -24.66
CA PRO A 65 3.39 -4.69 -23.58
C PRO A 65 4.42 -4.99 -22.47
N ALA A 66 5.72 -5.02 -22.81
CA ALA A 66 6.79 -5.22 -21.83
C ALA A 66 6.78 -4.18 -20.70
N LEU A 67 6.47 -2.91 -21.01
CA LEU A 67 6.36 -1.86 -20.00
C LEU A 67 5.14 -2.08 -19.08
N ALA A 68 4.02 -2.55 -19.63
CA ALA A 68 2.85 -2.90 -18.81
C ALA A 68 3.13 -4.08 -17.87
N TYR A 69 3.87 -5.10 -18.34
CA TYR A 69 4.33 -6.19 -17.46
C TYR A 69 5.25 -5.69 -16.36
N ALA A 70 6.18 -4.78 -16.67
CA ALA A 70 7.05 -4.17 -15.67
C ALA A 70 6.23 -3.39 -14.63
N GLY A 71 5.25 -2.60 -15.05
CA GLY A 71 4.36 -1.87 -14.15
C GLY A 71 3.54 -2.79 -13.24
N GLY A 72 2.96 -3.86 -13.80
CA GLY A 72 2.23 -4.86 -13.03
C GLY A 72 3.11 -5.60 -12.02
N ALA A 73 4.36 -5.90 -12.39
CA ALA A 73 5.32 -6.54 -11.50
C ALA A 73 5.72 -5.62 -10.33
N LEU A 74 5.95 -4.32 -10.60
CA LEU A 74 6.22 -3.32 -9.56
C LEU A 74 5.06 -3.20 -8.58
N GLU A 75 3.82 -3.09 -9.09
CA GLU A 75 2.62 -3.00 -8.24
C GLU A 75 2.45 -4.26 -7.38
N LEU A 76 2.65 -5.45 -7.97
CA LEU A 76 2.58 -6.71 -7.24
C LEU A 76 3.64 -6.78 -6.14
N LEU A 77 4.88 -6.38 -6.42
CA LEU A 77 5.95 -6.35 -5.41
C LEU A 77 5.62 -5.38 -4.27
N ALA A 78 5.07 -4.20 -4.57
CA ALA A 78 4.64 -3.26 -3.56
C ALA A 78 3.51 -3.84 -2.68
N ALA A 79 2.50 -4.45 -3.29
CA ALA A 79 1.41 -5.11 -2.59
C ALA A 79 1.90 -6.25 -1.69
N LEU A 80 2.83 -7.09 -2.18
CA LEU A 80 3.42 -8.19 -1.39
C LEU A 80 4.24 -7.68 -0.21
N ASN A 81 4.99 -6.59 -0.37
CA ASN A 81 5.74 -5.97 0.73
C ASN A 81 4.81 -5.40 1.80
N GLY A 82 3.73 -4.73 1.40
CA GLY A 82 2.68 -4.25 2.31
C GLY A 82 2.02 -5.41 3.06
N LEU A 83 1.63 -6.46 2.33
CA LEU A 83 1.07 -7.67 2.94
C LEU A 83 2.03 -8.31 3.93
N ALA A 84 3.32 -8.44 3.59
CA ALA A 84 4.33 -8.99 4.48
C ALA A 84 4.46 -8.16 5.77
N LEU A 85 4.53 -6.83 5.64
CA LEU A 85 4.63 -5.89 6.76
C LEU A 85 3.48 -6.05 7.75
N TRP A 86 2.25 -6.16 7.24
CA TRP A 86 1.04 -6.17 8.06
C TRP A 86 0.63 -7.57 8.55
N TRP A 87 0.80 -8.60 7.72
CA TRP A 87 0.29 -9.94 8.00
C TRP A 87 1.31 -10.87 8.66
N LEU A 88 2.62 -10.73 8.41
CA LEU A 88 3.62 -11.57 9.09
C LEU A 88 3.63 -11.38 10.62
N PRO A 89 3.53 -10.15 11.17
CA PRO A 89 3.44 -9.96 12.62
C PRO A 89 2.20 -10.61 13.21
N TYR A 90 1.07 -10.57 12.50
CA TYR A 90 -0.20 -11.15 12.95
C TYR A 90 -0.22 -12.68 12.87
N LEU A 91 0.17 -13.25 11.74
CA LEU A 91 0.06 -14.68 11.46
C LEU A 91 1.23 -15.48 12.06
N ALA A 92 2.45 -14.95 11.95
CA ALA A 92 3.68 -15.66 12.27
C ALA A 92 4.49 -15.03 13.43
N ALA A 93 4.08 -13.88 13.96
CA ALA A 93 4.87 -13.10 14.92
C ALA A 93 6.27 -12.71 14.39
N VAL A 94 6.39 -12.58 13.07
CA VAL A 94 7.63 -12.15 12.39
C VAL A 94 7.47 -10.71 11.92
N THR A 95 8.40 -9.84 12.29
CA THR A 95 8.45 -8.45 11.80
C THR A 95 9.44 -8.33 10.64
N VAL A 96 9.15 -7.44 9.71
CA VAL A 96 10.05 -7.14 8.60
C VAL A 96 10.86 -5.86 8.89
N PRO A 97 12.15 -5.80 8.52
CA PRO A 97 13.03 -4.69 8.91
C PRO A 97 12.65 -3.35 8.25
N TRP A 98 11.97 -3.38 7.11
CA TRP A 98 11.48 -2.16 6.45
C TRP A 98 10.21 -1.57 7.10
N ALA A 99 9.56 -2.29 8.03
CA ALA A 99 8.32 -1.84 8.67
C ALA A 99 8.46 -0.54 9.48
N THR A 100 9.67 -0.27 9.97
CA THR A 100 9.97 0.89 10.81
C THR A 100 11.17 1.68 10.31
N ALA A 101 11.58 1.46 9.06
CA ALA A 101 12.70 2.16 8.44
C ALA A 101 12.52 3.68 8.59
N GLY A 102 13.52 4.33 9.18
CA GLY A 102 13.51 5.80 9.39
C GLY A 102 12.74 6.30 10.62
N THR A 103 12.06 5.44 11.39
CA THR A 103 11.28 5.87 12.57
C THR A 103 12.05 5.77 13.89
N GLY A 104 13.05 4.88 13.98
CA GLY A 104 13.75 4.57 15.23
C GLY A 104 12.91 3.80 16.26
N GLU A 105 11.70 3.37 15.90
CA GLU A 105 10.78 2.61 16.76
C GLU A 105 10.71 1.13 16.36
N SER A 106 10.27 0.27 17.28
CA SER A 106 9.89 -1.10 16.94
C SER A 106 8.51 -1.12 16.27
N TRP A 107 8.24 -2.12 15.44
CA TRP A 107 6.94 -2.23 14.77
C TRP A 107 5.79 -2.29 15.78
N ALA A 108 5.99 -2.96 16.91
CA ALA A 108 4.98 -3.04 17.97
C ALA A 108 4.69 -1.67 18.60
N ALA A 109 5.72 -0.85 18.83
CA ALA A 109 5.56 0.51 19.39
C ALA A 109 4.85 1.45 18.41
N LEU A 110 5.30 1.45 17.15
CA LEU A 110 4.68 2.25 16.08
C LEU A 110 3.21 1.84 15.88
N HIS A 111 2.94 0.54 15.85
CA HIS A 111 1.58 0.01 15.72
C HIS A 111 0.69 0.38 16.89
N ALA A 112 1.18 0.26 18.13
CA ALA A 112 0.42 0.64 19.32
C ALA A 112 0.09 2.14 19.34
N ARG A 113 1.03 3.00 18.93
CA ARG A 113 0.85 4.46 18.86
C ARG A 113 -0.16 4.85 17.79
N THR A 114 0.03 4.37 16.58
CA THR A 114 -0.66 4.87 15.39
C THR A 114 -1.85 3.98 15.02
N TYR A 115 -1.66 2.68 14.84
CA TYR A 115 -2.65 1.83 14.17
C TYR A 115 -3.63 1.12 15.11
N ALA A 116 -3.24 0.83 16.35
CA ALA A 116 -4.06 0.06 17.30
C ALA A 116 -5.37 0.75 17.70
N LYS A 117 -5.47 2.08 17.49
CA LYS A 117 -6.64 2.92 17.78
C LYS A 117 -7.60 3.07 16.59
N THR A 118 -7.33 2.41 15.46
CA THR A 118 -8.14 2.50 14.24
C THR A 118 -9.15 1.34 14.12
N VAL A 119 -9.97 1.35 13.08
CA VAL A 119 -10.89 0.24 12.78
C VAL A 119 -10.11 -1.04 12.51
N ILE A 120 -10.26 -2.03 13.40
CA ILE A 120 -9.66 -3.37 13.27
C ILE A 120 -10.79 -4.40 13.26
N VAL A 121 -10.88 -5.16 12.17
CA VAL A 121 -11.90 -6.20 11.97
C VAL A 121 -11.42 -7.60 12.33
N LEU A 122 -10.10 -7.80 12.49
CA LEU A 122 -9.50 -9.10 12.78
C LEU A 122 -9.57 -9.43 14.28
N PRO A 123 -9.80 -10.71 14.64
CA PRO A 123 -9.80 -11.15 16.02
C PRO A 123 -8.42 -10.98 16.65
N ARG A 124 -8.37 -10.87 17.99
CA ARG A 124 -7.12 -10.86 18.73
C ARG A 124 -6.44 -12.24 18.67
N ARG A 125 -5.12 -12.25 18.58
CA ARG A 125 -4.26 -13.44 18.66
C ARG A 125 -3.11 -13.16 19.63
N GLY A 126 -3.38 -13.26 20.93
CA GLY A 126 -2.49 -12.72 21.97
C GLY A 126 -2.22 -11.23 21.75
N ASP A 127 -0.96 -10.83 21.93
CA ASP A 127 -0.51 -9.43 21.77
C ASP A 127 -0.01 -9.10 20.36
N ARG A 128 -0.28 -9.95 19.37
CA ARG A 128 0.23 -9.75 18.01
C ARG A 128 -0.42 -8.52 17.35
N PRO A 129 0.38 -7.62 16.73
CA PRO A 129 -0.14 -6.50 15.95
C PRO A 129 -1.13 -6.98 14.89
N ARG A 130 -2.26 -6.28 14.76
CA ARG A 130 -3.33 -6.63 13.82
C ARG A 130 -3.36 -5.64 12.65
N PRO A 131 -3.50 -6.12 11.40
CA PRO A 131 -3.88 -5.26 10.28
C PRO A 131 -5.11 -4.42 10.62
N ASN A 132 -5.03 -3.12 10.35
CA ASN A 132 -6.22 -2.28 10.37
C ASN A 132 -6.95 -2.36 9.03
N LEU A 133 -8.23 -1.96 9.04
CA LEU A 133 -9.09 -2.03 7.86
C LEU A 133 -8.55 -1.15 6.72
N GLU A 134 -7.99 0.01 7.05
CA GLU A 134 -7.39 0.94 6.10
C GLU A 134 -6.37 0.26 5.18
N HIS A 135 -5.38 -0.43 5.76
CA HIS A 135 -4.34 -1.12 4.99
C HIS A 135 -4.87 -2.37 4.31
N MET A 136 -5.85 -3.06 4.89
CA MET A 136 -6.51 -4.17 4.21
C MET A 136 -7.17 -3.73 2.89
N ILE A 137 -7.82 -2.56 2.88
CA ILE A 137 -8.42 -1.99 1.66
C ILE A 137 -7.34 -1.57 0.67
N LEU A 138 -6.27 -0.90 1.13
CA LEU A 138 -5.16 -0.52 0.26
C LEU A 138 -4.55 -1.74 -0.45
N HIS A 139 -4.21 -2.81 0.29
CA HIS A 139 -3.67 -4.02 -0.33
C HIS A 139 -4.64 -4.68 -1.31
N ALA A 140 -5.95 -4.65 -1.03
CA ALA A 140 -6.94 -5.18 -1.95
C ALA A 140 -7.00 -4.38 -3.26
N LEU A 141 -6.95 -3.04 -3.18
CA LEU A 141 -6.87 -2.16 -4.35
C LEU A 141 -5.61 -2.44 -5.17
N MET A 142 -4.44 -2.51 -4.51
CA MET A 142 -3.16 -2.75 -5.19
C MET A 142 -3.11 -4.13 -5.87
N LEU A 143 -3.60 -5.18 -5.20
CA LEU A 143 -3.69 -6.52 -5.80
C LEU A 143 -4.64 -6.53 -7.02
N ALA A 144 -5.80 -5.88 -6.92
CA ALA A 144 -6.73 -5.77 -8.03
C ALA A 144 -6.11 -4.98 -9.21
N ALA A 145 -5.37 -3.90 -8.90
CA ALA A 145 -4.66 -3.10 -9.87
C ALA A 145 -3.56 -3.90 -10.59
N ALA A 146 -2.75 -4.68 -9.85
CA ALA A 146 -1.73 -5.56 -10.43
C ALA A 146 -2.36 -6.61 -11.36
N ILE A 147 -3.43 -7.29 -10.92
CA ILE A 147 -4.15 -8.29 -11.72
C ILE A 147 -4.68 -7.65 -13.02
N CYS A 148 -5.35 -6.50 -12.91
CA CYS A 148 -5.89 -5.80 -14.07
C CYS A 148 -4.79 -5.29 -15.01
N THR A 149 -3.64 -4.88 -14.48
CA THR A 149 -2.48 -4.44 -15.26
C THR A 149 -1.89 -5.59 -16.06
N PHE A 150 -1.70 -6.78 -15.45
CA PHE A 150 -1.27 -7.97 -16.18
C PHE A 150 -2.29 -8.42 -17.24
N ALA A 151 -3.59 -8.33 -16.93
CA ALA A 151 -4.63 -8.62 -17.91
C ALA A 151 -4.62 -7.62 -19.08
N ALA A 152 -4.40 -6.33 -18.80
CA ALA A 152 -4.26 -5.29 -19.82
C ALA A 152 -3.02 -5.50 -20.69
N ALA A 153 -1.88 -5.87 -20.10
CA ALA A 153 -0.62 -6.12 -20.81
C ALA A 153 -0.74 -7.22 -21.88
N ARG A 154 -1.62 -8.21 -21.68
CA ARG A 154 -1.90 -9.27 -22.68
C ARG A 154 -2.65 -8.78 -23.91
N THR A 155 -3.25 -7.58 -23.84
CA THR A 155 -4.11 -6.99 -24.87
C THR A 155 -3.51 -5.77 -25.55
N LEU A 156 -2.27 -5.42 -25.17
CA LEU A 156 -1.44 -4.39 -25.81
C LEU A 156 -0.56 -5.03 -26.88
#